data_AF-A0A7D5M8L4-F1
#
_entry.id   AF-A0A7D5M8L4-F1
#
_cell.length_a   1.000
_cell.length_b   1.000
_cell.length_c   1.000
_cell.angle_alpha   90.00
_cell.angle_beta   90.00
_cell.angle_gamma   90.00
#
_symmetry.space_group_name_H-M   'P 1'
#
loop_
_entity.id
_entity.type
_entity.pdbx_description
1 polymer ?
#
loop_
_entity_poly.entity_id
_entity_poly.type
_entity_poly.pdbx_seq_one_letter_code
_entity_poly.pdbx_strand_id
1 'polypeptide(L)'
;MILTIRTKEKALGKFLVSYAVAAASWFVAEMYWTVLELVYHEEVFPSMADLFYLLGYVGLFGALVNIVFPRLKQISIDVKLLGIAISVFFLIPSVILTSTVQESDPLARVLSLSYPILDSGLLWFASIILMGFAWKKNELMHYLTFGILFFIIADTYFVVSSIDETYYVGNPFEIFWLWSYILFAFVTYRGIKSASIFDNIVKRTDVDVRKIKLPLKYRTFLTTGVVIVTSLITISLLNSFKLSLLSPNEEKVIIPAIYASLIFVSISTITGLLFSRKHALLKAESEHVLTREPPSAQHEFARIEKQIQIIETRNKNNSTITLLGIGILISVLITYSSMNLIESPGESRLATERFVIENLKGDKISTWVTWHVPKDEQLQVTIINSPGLSDERINVIKEAIISEKSIMLENSFVNKYPPNEKSLFYEGWEGALKSISEKTEYPIPTNFFVTTSEKSIGDIIIILSTAREADNTYGFTRSIADEESNQMLKSFITIYNADNLNQVELAAIVRHEFGHALGLAHSTDSEDLMYPIFHSTHAVISECDLDAIVSLYNGVKDTEVVCRH
;
A
#
# COMPACT_ATOMS: atom_id res chain seq x y z
N MET A 1 -21.51 23.05 11.74
CA MET A 1 -20.69 23.26 12.95
C MET A 1 -20.08 24.67 12.91
N ILE A 2 -20.87 25.71 13.14
CA ILE A 2 -20.39 27.11 13.25
C ILE A 2 -21.03 27.66 14.54
N LEU A 3 -20.56 27.15 15.67
CA LEU A 3 -20.92 27.67 16.99
C LEU A 3 -19.78 28.57 17.44
N THR A 4 -19.96 29.86 17.16
CA THR A 4 -19.46 31.04 17.88
C THR A 4 -18.42 30.74 18.97
N ILE A 5 -17.14 30.65 18.59
CA ILE A 5 -16.02 30.45 19.52
C ILE A 5 -15.72 31.80 20.19
N ARG A 6 -16.53 32.16 21.19
CA ARG A 6 -16.17 33.13 22.24
C ARG A 6 -16.04 32.38 23.56
N THR A 7 -15.09 31.46 23.64
CA THR A 7 -14.68 30.90 24.94
C THR A 7 -13.86 31.95 25.69
N LYS A 8 -14.07 32.09 27.00
CA LYS A 8 -13.22 32.97 27.83
C LYS A 8 -11.82 32.34 28.03
N GLU A 9 -11.76 31.03 27.85
CA GLU A 9 -10.60 30.16 27.98
C GLU A 9 -9.81 30.14 26.67
N LYS A 10 -8.66 30.83 26.67
CA LYS A 10 -7.82 30.98 25.47
C LYS A 10 -7.28 29.66 24.91
N ALA A 11 -6.98 28.67 25.76
CA ALA A 11 -6.38 27.42 25.31
C ALA A 11 -7.42 26.48 24.66
N LEU A 12 -8.60 26.37 25.28
CA LEU A 12 -9.74 25.68 24.69
C LEU A 12 -10.16 26.33 23.36
N GLY A 13 -10.21 27.66 23.29
CA GLY A 13 -10.57 28.37 22.06
C GLY A 13 -9.65 28.03 20.88
N LYS A 14 -8.33 28.01 21.11
CA LYS A 14 -7.36 27.62 20.07
C LYS A 14 -7.51 26.16 19.64
N PHE A 15 -7.68 25.24 20.60
CA PHE A 15 -7.94 23.83 20.30
C PHE A 15 -9.19 23.68 19.42
N LEU A 16 -10.29 24.34 19.79
CA LEU A 16 -11.56 24.25 19.06
C LEU A 16 -11.46 24.81 17.65
N VAL A 17 -10.74 25.91 17.44
CA VAL A 17 -10.53 26.47 16.08
C VAL A 17 -9.76 25.48 15.21
N SER A 18 -8.64 24.94 15.71
CA SER A 18 -7.83 23.99 14.94
C SER A 18 -8.60 22.69 14.66
N TYR A 19 -9.31 22.16 15.65
CA TYR A 19 -10.12 20.95 15.45
C TYR A 19 -11.32 21.20 14.53
N ALA A 20 -11.90 22.40 14.53
CA ALA A 20 -12.95 22.76 13.58
C ALA A 20 -12.46 22.76 12.14
N VAL A 21 -11.21 23.21 11.89
CA VAL A 21 -10.57 23.06 10.58
C VAL A 21 -10.43 21.59 10.23
N ALA A 22 -9.96 20.75 11.16
CA ALA A 22 -9.81 19.31 10.92
C ALA A 22 -11.14 18.66 10.51
N ALA A 23 -12.18 18.85 11.31
CA ALA A 23 -13.49 18.25 11.10
C ALA A 23 -14.19 18.78 9.84
N ALA A 24 -14.04 20.07 9.52
CA ALA A 24 -14.62 20.63 8.30
C ALA A 24 -13.93 20.08 7.05
N SER A 25 -12.60 19.99 7.05
CA SER A 25 -11.83 19.45 5.93
C SER A 25 -12.16 17.98 5.70
N TRP A 26 -12.13 17.14 6.75
CA TRP A 26 -12.50 15.73 6.61
C TRP A 26 -13.95 15.54 6.19
N PHE A 27 -14.89 16.33 6.71
CA PHE A 27 -16.27 16.26 6.21
C PHE A 27 -16.37 16.55 4.71
N VAL A 28 -15.66 17.58 4.21
CA VAL A 28 -15.63 17.89 2.78
C VAL A 28 -14.97 16.76 1.98
N ALA A 29 -13.86 16.21 2.47
CA ALA A 29 -13.18 15.08 1.84
C ALA A 29 -14.10 13.86 1.71
N GLU A 30 -14.75 13.46 2.80
CA GLU A 30 -15.70 12.33 2.85
C GLU A 30 -16.87 12.55 1.89
N MET A 31 -17.44 13.76 1.84
CA MET A 31 -18.54 14.06 0.90
C MET A 31 -18.08 14.02 -0.56
N TYR A 32 -16.87 14.53 -0.83
CA TYR A 32 -16.30 14.49 -2.18
C TYR A 32 -16.01 13.06 -2.61
N TRP A 33 -15.33 12.28 -1.76
CA TRP A 33 -15.04 10.87 -1.98
C TRP A 33 -16.33 10.06 -2.17
N THR A 34 -17.34 10.26 -1.33
CA THR A 34 -18.64 9.59 -1.42
C THR A 34 -19.31 9.86 -2.77
N VAL A 35 -19.28 11.10 -3.26
CA VAL A 35 -19.89 11.45 -4.54
C VAL A 35 -19.14 10.81 -5.70
N LEU A 36 -17.80 10.86 -5.71
CA LEU A 36 -17.01 10.22 -6.77
C LEU A 36 -17.20 8.70 -6.78
N GLU A 37 -17.07 8.04 -5.63
CA GLU A 37 -17.12 6.58 -5.51
C GLU A 37 -18.54 6.03 -5.72
N LEU A 38 -19.54 6.57 -5.01
CA LEU A 38 -20.89 6.00 -4.98
C LEU A 38 -21.81 6.52 -6.07
N VAL A 39 -21.55 7.73 -6.60
CA VAL A 39 -22.42 8.34 -7.62
C VAL A 39 -21.78 8.28 -9.00
N TYR A 40 -20.51 8.63 -9.12
CA TYR A 40 -19.82 8.68 -10.41
C TYR A 40 -19.05 7.40 -10.75
N HIS A 41 -18.76 6.53 -9.77
CA HIS A 41 -17.99 5.30 -9.95
C HIS A 41 -16.63 5.54 -10.62
N GLU A 42 -15.98 6.66 -10.28
CA GLU A 42 -14.65 7.05 -10.78
C GLU A 42 -13.56 6.66 -9.78
N GLU A 43 -12.34 6.40 -10.27
CA GLU A 43 -11.17 6.22 -9.40
C GLU A 43 -10.96 7.44 -8.49
N VAL A 44 -11.00 7.21 -7.18
CA VAL A 44 -11.02 8.28 -6.17
C VAL A 44 -9.65 8.68 -5.67
N PHE A 45 -8.60 7.96 -6.07
CA PHE A 45 -7.24 8.17 -5.63
C PHE A 45 -6.27 8.18 -6.81
N PRO A 46 -5.43 9.22 -6.96
CA PRO A 46 -5.46 10.48 -6.20
C PRO A 46 -6.60 11.41 -6.66
N SER A 47 -7.20 12.15 -5.74
CA SER A 47 -8.23 13.14 -6.08
C SER A 47 -8.19 14.41 -5.23
N MET A 48 -9.11 15.35 -5.50
CA MET A 48 -9.27 16.54 -4.68
C MET A 48 -9.70 16.21 -3.23
N ALA A 49 -10.22 15.01 -2.95
CA ALA A 49 -10.50 14.58 -1.58
C ALA A 49 -9.20 14.53 -0.74
N ASP A 50 -8.09 14.05 -1.31
CA ASP A 50 -6.80 13.94 -0.63
C ASP A 50 -6.28 15.28 -0.12
N LEU A 51 -6.50 16.35 -0.88
CA LEU A 51 -6.16 17.71 -0.43
C LEU A 51 -6.90 18.06 0.88
N PHE A 52 -8.19 17.74 0.95
CA PHE A 52 -8.99 17.98 2.14
C PHE A 52 -8.66 17.00 3.28
N TYR A 53 -8.30 15.75 2.99
CA TYR A 53 -7.77 14.82 4.00
C TYR A 53 -6.49 15.35 4.65
N LEU A 54 -5.53 15.83 3.85
CA LEU A 54 -4.28 16.43 4.33
C LEU A 54 -4.51 17.74 5.10
N LEU A 55 -5.43 18.60 4.64
CA LEU A 55 -5.83 19.79 5.42
C LEU A 55 -6.47 19.41 6.76
N GLY A 56 -7.16 18.28 6.82
CA GLY A 56 -7.69 17.71 8.05
C GLY A 56 -6.59 17.38 9.06
N TYR A 57 -5.52 16.71 8.61
CA TYR A 57 -4.32 16.46 9.40
C TYR A 57 -3.70 17.75 9.94
N VAL A 58 -3.57 18.80 9.12
CA VAL A 58 -3.04 20.11 9.56
C VAL A 58 -3.87 20.69 10.72
N GLY A 59 -5.20 20.62 10.61
CA GLY A 59 -6.11 21.03 11.67
C GLY A 59 -5.92 20.21 12.95
N LEU A 60 -5.82 18.88 12.83
CA LEU A 60 -5.64 17.99 13.98
C LEU A 60 -4.29 18.22 14.68
N PHE A 61 -3.20 18.34 13.92
CA PHE A 61 -1.89 18.71 14.48
C PHE A 61 -1.95 20.05 15.20
N GLY A 62 -2.62 21.06 14.63
CA GLY A 62 -2.84 22.34 15.30
C GLY A 62 -3.56 22.17 16.64
N ALA A 63 -4.57 21.30 16.71
CA ALA A 63 -5.29 21.01 17.94
C ALA A 63 -4.38 20.32 18.99
N LEU A 64 -3.59 19.33 18.57
CA LEU A 64 -2.68 18.58 19.43
C LEU A 64 -1.51 19.45 19.94
N VAL A 65 -0.95 20.31 19.10
CA VAL A 65 0.09 21.28 19.50
C VAL A 65 -0.41 22.16 20.65
N ASN A 66 -1.65 22.65 20.58
CA ASN A 66 -2.23 23.48 21.62
C ASN A 66 -2.41 22.74 22.97
N ILE A 67 -2.54 21.41 22.96
CA ILE A 67 -2.64 20.58 24.17
C ILE A 67 -1.24 20.22 24.71
N VAL A 68 -0.34 19.79 23.82
CA VAL A 68 0.90 19.11 24.20
C VAL A 68 2.05 20.08 24.41
N PHE A 69 2.25 21.05 23.51
CA PHE A 69 3.44 21.91 23.53
C PHE A 69 3.57 22.79 24.78
N PRO A 70 2.47 23.36 25.34
CA PRO A 70 2.54 24.08 26.62
C PRO A 70 3.13 23.25 27.77
N ARG A 71 3.18 21.92 27.63
CA ARG A 71 3.61 20.98 28.67
C ARG A 71 4.84 20.15 28.35
N LEU A 72 5.41 20.27 27.15
CA LEU A 72 6.57 19.47 26.76
C LEU A 72 7.77 19.62 27.71
N LYS A 73 7.90 20.78 28.38
CA LYS A 73 8.93 21.03 29.41
C LYS A 73 8.71 20.24 30.71
N GLN A 74 7.46 19.91 31.04
CA GLN A 74 7.09 19.16 32.24
C GLN A 74 7.21 17.64 32.03
N ILE A 75 7.18 17.20 30.77
CA ILE A 75 7.34 15.81 30.38
C ILE A 75 8.83 15.45 30.37
N SER A 76 9.17 14.33 31.00
CA SER A 76 10.56 13.85 31.05
C SER A 76 11.09 13.55 29.66
N ILE A 77 12.41 13.73 29.46
CA ILE A 77 13.05 13.45 28.17
C ILE A 77 12.82 12.00 27.73
N ASP A 78 12.81 11.04 28.66
CA ASP A 78 12.55 9.63 28.39
C ASP A 78 11.20 9.38 27.68
N VAL A 79 10.13 10.07 28.09
CA VAL A 79 8.78 9.91 27.50
C VAL A 79 8.76 10.49 26.09
N LYS A 80 9.48 11.60 25.87
CA LYS A 80 9.62 12.20 24.54
C LYS A 80 10.39 11.30 23.58
N LEU A 81 11.53 10.76 24.03
CA LEU A 81 12.35 9.83 23.24
C LEU A 81 11.59 8.54 22.95
N LEU A 82 10.83 8.01 23.90
CA LEU A 82 10.00 6.84 23.67
C LEU A 82 8.88 7.08 22.66
N GLY A 83 8.19 8.22 22.75
CA GLY A 83 7.20 8.59 21.74
C GLY A 83 7.83 8.66 20.34
N ILE A 84 9.04 9.21 20.23
CA ILE A 84 9.78 9.24 18.95
C ILE A 84 10.08 7.82 18.48
N ALA A 85 10.58 6.95 19.38
CA ALA A 85 10.87 5.57 19.04
C ALA A 85 9.63 4.87 18.48
N ILE A 86 8.49 4.90 19.19
CA ILE A 86 7.22 4.30 18.74
C ILE A 86 6.82 4.80 17.35
N SER A 87 6.92 6.11 17.12
CA SER A 87 6.56 6.75 15.86
C SER A 87 7.47 6.29 14.72
N VAL A 88 8.77 6.19 14.97
CA VAL A 88 9.77 5.71 14.00
C VAL A 88 9.58 4.22 13.72
N PHE A 89 9.32 3.40 14.74
CA PHE A 89 9.03 1.97 14.58
C PHE A 89 7.78 1.73 13.73
N PHE A 90 6.76 2.57 13.85
CA PHE A 90 5.59 2.52 12.97
C PHE A 90 5.88 3.03 11.56
N LEU A 91 6.63 4.14 11.43
CA LEU A 91 6.90 4.79 10.15
C LEU A 91 7.65 3.88 9.19
N ILE A 92 8.64 3.14 9.69
CA ILE A 92 9.54 2.33 8.89
C ILE A 92 8.82 1.28 8.03
N PRO A 93 8.11 0.30 8.63
CA PRO A 93 7.42 -0.70 7.85
C PRO A 93 6.32 -0.07 6.99
N SER A 94 5.67 1.01 7.45
CA SER A 94 4.60 1.67 6.71
C SER A 94 5.10 2.38 5.43
N VAL A 95 6.26 3.05 5.50
CA VAL A 95 6.90 3.66 4.31
C VAL A 95 7.43 2.59 3.37
N ILE A 96 8.05 1.53 3.90
CA ILE A 96 8.53 0.41 3.07
C ILE A 96 7.35 -0.21 2.32
N LEU A 97 6.26 -0.53 3.02
CA LEU A 97 5.04 -1.07 2.45
C LEU A 97 4.44 -0.18 1.36
N THR A 98 4.37 1.12 1.62
CA THR A 98 3.81 2.06 0.63
C THR A 98 4.73 2.19 -0.58
N SER A 99 6.05 2.08 -0.38
CA SER A 99 7.03 2.16 -1.47
C SER A 99 7.13 0.91 -2.34
N THR A 100 6.59 -0.24 -1.90
CA THR A 100 6.52 -1.44 -2.74
C THR A 100 5.42 -1.37 -3.78
N VAL A 101 4.48 -0.43 -3.65
CA VAL A 101 3.43 -0.20 -4.64
C VAL A 101 4.00 0.62 -5.79
N GLN A 102 4.05 0.04 -6.99
CA GLN A 102 4.49 0.75 -8.20
C GLN A 102 3.41 1.71 -8.69
N GLU A 103 3.36 2.90 -8.06
CA GLU A 103 2.52 4.01 -8.52
C GLU A 103 3.20 4.75 -9.67
N SER A 104 2.59 4.78 -10.86
CA SER A 104 3.13 5.47 -12.04
C SER A 104 2.98 6.99 -11.96
N ASP A 105 1.97 7.49 -11.25
CA ASP A 105 1.74 8.91 -11.03
C ASP A 105 2.60 9.45 -9.86
N PRO A 106 3.48 10.45 -10.10
CA PRO A 106 4.24 11.10 -9.04
C PRO A 106 3.36 11.73 -7.95
N LEU A 107 2.17 12.22 -8.29
CA LEU A 107 1.25 12.81 -7.32
C LEU A 107 0.67 11.74 -6.39
N ALA A 108 0.14 10.64 -6.95
CA ALA A 108 -0.32 9.47 -6.19
C ALA A 108 0.76 8.96 -5.23
N ARG A 109 2.01 8.85 -5.70
CA ARG A 109 3.14 8.41 -4.88
C ARG A 109 3.49 9.36 -3.73
N VAL A 110 3.43 10.68 -3.96
CA VAL A 110 3.67 11.66 -2.89
C VAL A 110 2.54 11.62 -1.86
N LEU A 111 1.29 11.49 -2.32
CA LEU A 111 0.13 11.41 -1.45
C LEU A 111 0.16 10.13 -0.61
N SER A 112 0.42 8.98 -1.21
CA SER A 112 0.49 7.69 -0.51
C SER A 112 1.56 7.70 0.59
N LEU A 113 2.74 8.26 0.33
CA LEU A 113 3.80 8.40 1.34
C LEU A 113 3.48 9.43 2.44
N SER A 114 2.64 10.41 2.15
CA SER A 114 2.28 11.45 3.11
C SER A 114 1.48 10.89 4.29
N TYR A 115 0.56 9.95 4.06
CA TYR A 115 -0.29 9.37 5.10
C TYR A 115 0.51 8.66 6.22
N PRO A 116 1.40 7.67 5.93
CA PRO A 116 2.23 7.05 6.95
C PRO A 116 3.10 8.02 7.75
N ILE A 117 3.60 9.08 7.11
CA ILE A 117 4.42 10.12 7.75
C ILE A 117 3.57 10.92 8.75
N LEU A 118 2.38 11.33 8.34
CA LEU A 118 1.48 12.09 9.18
C LEU A 118 0.95 11.23 10.33
N ASP A 119 0.60 9.96 10.09
CA ASP A 119 0.20 9.01 11.12
C ASP A 119 1.30 8.74 12.16
N SER A 120 2.55 8.61 11.73
CA SER A 120 3.70 8.54 12.63
C SER A 120 3.77 9.77 13.54
N GLY A 121 3.56 10.97 12.98
CA GLY A 121 3.48 12.21 13.75
C GLY A 121 2.34 12.20 14.77
N LEU A 122 1.15 11.73 14.39
CA LEU A 122 0.01 11.60 15.30
C LEU A 122 0.30 10.59 16.43
N LEU A 123 0.98 9.49 16.12
CA LEU A 123 1.37 8.47 17.08
C LEU A 123 2.34 9.01 18.15
N TRP A 124 3.22 9.95 17.77
CA TRP A 124 4.06 10.67 18.71
C TRP A 124 3.21 11.44 19.72
N PHE A 125 2.27 12.27 19.24
CA PHE A 125 1.37 13.03 20.11
C PHE A 125 0.51 12.11 20.99
N ALA A 126 -0.03 11.03 20.43
CA ALA A 126 -0.81 10.03 21.17
C ALA A 126 0.01 9.41 22.31
N SER A 127 1.28 9.07 22.04
CA SER A 127 2.22 8.54 23.05
C SER A 127 2.50 9.56 24.16
N ILE A 128 2.72 10.83 23.81
CA ILE A 128 2.93 11.90 24.79
C ILE A 128 1.68 12.11 25.64
N ILE A 129 0.48 12.09 25.05
CA ILE A 129 -0.78 12.28 25.76
C ILE A 129 -1.02 11.12 26.74
N LEU A 130 -0.85 9.89 26.28
CA LEU A 130 -1.06 8.69 27.07
C LEU A 130 -0.08 8.61 28.25
N MET A 131 1.21 8.82 27.99
CA MET A 131 2.26 8.64 29.00
C MET A 131 2.49 9.89 29.86
N GLY A 132 2.22 11.07 29.31
CA GLY A 132 2.47 12.37 29.94
C GLY A 132 1.26 12.98 30.65
N PHE A 133 0.03 12.75 30.16
CA PHE A 133 -1.19 13.40 30.69
C PHE A 133 -2.21 12.42 31.28
N ALA A 134 -2.26 11.17 30.81
CA ALA A 134 -3.39 10.28 31.07
C ALA A 134 -3.44 9.63 32.46
N TRP A 135 -2.35 9.59 33.24
CA TRP A 135 -2.36 8.91 34.54
C TRP A 135 -3.23 9.59 35.63
N LYS A 136 -3.53 10.89 35.49
CA LYS A 136 -4.41 11.61 36.44
C LYS A 136 -5.86 11.62 35.95
N LYS A 137 -6.58 10.48 36.00
CA LYS A 137 -8.04 10.35 35.82
C LYS A 137 -8.63 11.26 34.73
N ASN A 138 -7.94 11.39 33.60
CA ASN A 138 -8.32 12.37 32.59
C ASN A 138 -8.91 11.64 31.39
N GLU A 139 -10.13 11.15 31.57
CA GLU A 139 -10.84 10.29 30.61
C GLU A 139 -10.84 10.89 29.20
N LEU A 140 -10.96 12.23 29.08
CA LEU A 140 -10.93 12.94 27.80
C LEU A 140 -9.66 12.72 26.99
N MET A 141 -8.51 12.66 27.64
CA MET A 141 -7.24 12.43 26.95
C MET A 141 -7.14 10.98 26.45
N HIS A 142 -7.75 10.02 27.14
CA HIS A 142 -7.80 8.63 26.68
C HIS A 142 -8.67 8.50 25.43
N TYR A 143 -9.85 9.12 25.41
CA TYR A 143 -10.71 9.13 24.23
C TYR A 143 -10.04 9.79 23.02
N LEU A 144 -9.29 10.88 23.24
CA LEU A 144 -8.51 11.52 22.19
C LEU A 144 -7.41 10.59 21.66
N THR A 145 -6.67 9.93 22.55
CA THR A 145 -5.65 8.94 22.17
C THR A 145 -6.27 7.76 21.41
N PHE A 146 -7.37 7.18 21.88
CA PHE A 146 -8.04 6.08 21.19
C PHE A 146 -8.59 6.50 19.82
N GLY A 147 -9.11 7.73 19.69
CA GLY A 147 -9.53 8.27 18.40
C GLY A 147 -8.36 8.31 17.42
N ILE A 148 -7.19 8.80 17.85
CA ILE A 148 -5.97 8.81 17.01
C ILE A 148 -5.56 7.38 16.63
N LEU A 149 -5.57 6.45 17.59
CA LEU A 149 -5.16 5.07 17.32
C LEU A 149 -6.11 4.38 16.33
N PHE A 150 -7.42 4.58 16.45
CA PHE A 150 -8.37 4.02 15.49
C PHE A 150 -8.23 4.63 14.10
N PHE A 151 -7.93 5.93 14.01
CA PHE A 151 -7.64 6.58 12.74
C PHE A 151 -6.43 5.94 12.05
N ILE A 152 -5.30 5.82 12.76
CA ILE A 152 -4.07 5.18 12.24
C ILE A 152 -4.31 3.72 11.86
N ILE A 153 -5.09 2.96 12.66
CA ILE A 153 -5.44 1.57 12.36
C ILE A 153 -6.22 1.47 11.05
N ALA A 154 -7.17 2.39 10.82
CA ALA A 154 -7.96 2.43 9.61
C ALA A 154 -7.10 2.76 8.38
N ASP A 155 -6.27 3.81 8.44
CA ASP A 155 -5.34 4.20 7.37
C ASP A 155 -4.35 3.06 7.06
N THR A 156 -3.80 2.41 8.09
CA THR A 156 -2.88 1.28 7.91
C THR A 156 -3.57 0.08 7.25
N TYR A 157 -4.79 -0.25 7.70
CA TYR A 157 -5.56 -1.35 7.12
C TYR A 157 -5.90 -1.05 5.65
N PHE A 158 -6.34 0.17 5.34
CA PHE A 158 -6.61 0.59 3.98
C PHE A 158 -5.39 0.34 3.08
N VAL A 159 -4.21 0.84 3.44
CA VAL A 159 -2.99 0.63 2.64
C VAL A 159 -2.69 -0.87 2.46
N VAL A 160 -2.70 -1.67 3.53
CA VAL A 160 -2.42 -3.11 3.44
C VAL A 160 -3.44 -3.83 2.55
N SER A 161 -4.72 -3.58 2.77
CA SER A 161 -5.80 -4.25 2.04
C SER A 161 -5.91 -3.79 0.59
N SER A 162 -5.52 -2.55 0.26
CA SER A 162 -5.43 -2.06 -1.11
C SER A 162 -4.29 -2.74 -1.87
N ILE A 163 -3.15 -2.99 -1.21
CA ILE A 163 -2.02 -3.73 -1.80
C ILE A 163 -2.39 -5.18 -2.08
N ASP A 164 -3.11 -5.81 -1.15
CA ASP A 164 -3.58 -7.19 -1.32
C ASP A 164 -4.80 -7.29 -2.24
N GLU A 165 -5.28 -6.18 -2.82
CA GLU A 165 -6.51 -6.08 -3.63
C GLU A 165 -7.77 -6.66 -2.93
N THR A 166 -7.79 -6.57 -1.60
CA THR A 166 -8.89 -7.08 -0.75
C THR A 166 -9.80 -5.98 -0.18
N TYR A 167 -9.44 -4.72 -0.37
CA TYR A 167 -10.27 -3.59 0.05
C TYR A 167 -11.53 -3.49 -0.81
N TYR A 168 -12.66 -3.14 -0.19
CA TYR A 168 -13.93 -2.84 -0.87
C TYR A 168 -14.73 -1.85 -0.03
N VAL A 169 -15.59 -1.06 -0.67
CA VAL A 169 -16.45 -0.10 0.02
C VAL A 169 -17.44 -0.80 0.95
N GLY A 170 -17.53 -0.34 2.19
CA GLY A 170 -18.34 -0.97 3.24
C GLY A 170 -17.59 -2.09 3.96
N ASN A 171 -16.27 -2.16 3.83
CA ASN A 171 -15.44 -3.10 4.58
C ASN A 171 -15.65 -2.89 6.11
N PRO A 172 -15.78 -3.97 6.91
CA PRO A 172 -15.98 -3.85 8.36
C PRO A 172 -14.93 -3.01 9.10
N PHE A 173 -13.71 -2.89 8.57
CA PHE A 173 -12.65 -2.08 9.17
C PHE A 173 -12.84 -0.57 8.97
N GLU A 174 -13.70 -0.12 8.05
CA GLU A 174 -14.09 1.29 7.93
C GLU A 174 -14.74 1.83 9.23
N ILE A 175 -15.24 0.92 10.09
CA ILE A 175 -15.75 1.26 11.42
C ILE A 175 -14.72 1.98 12.29
N PHE A 176 -13.42 1.76 12.06
CA PHE A 176 -12.36 2.42 12.82
C PHE A 176 -12.26 3.91 12.49
N TRP A 177 -12.42 4.31 11.21
CA TRP A 177 -12.57 5.72 10.84
C TRP A 177 -13.79 6.33 11.51
N LEU A 178 -14.95 5.66 11.46
CA LEU A 178 -16.19 6.16 12.08
C LEU A 178 -16.05 6.33 13.60
N TRP A 179 -15.46 5.36 14.29
CA TRP A 179 -15.20 5.45 15.73
C TRP A 179 -14.20 6.56 16.07
N SER A 180 -13.20 6.79 15.21
CA SER A 180 -12.27 7.91 15.41
C SER A 180 -13.01 9.25 15.41
N TYR A 181 -13.90 9.48 14.44
CA TYR A 181 -14.70 10.70 14.32
C TYR A 181 -15.64 10.88 15.52
N ILE A 182 -16.29 9.80 15.98
CA ILE A 182 -17.16 9.81 17.17
C ILE A 182 -16.36 10.20 18.41
N LEU A 183 -15.18 9.60 18.61
CA LEU A 183 -14.33 9.88 19.78
C LEU A 183 -13.82 11.32 19.76
N PHE A 184 -13.39 11.83 18.61
CA PHE A 184 -12.96 13.22 18.49
C PHE A 184 -14.11 14.21 18.73
N ALA A 185 -15.31 13.93 18.21
CA ALA A 185 -16.49 14.73 18.47
C ALA A 185 -16.86 14.71 19.97
N PHE A 186 -16.77 13.54 20.61
CA PHE A 186 -17.04 13.40 22.04
C PHE A 186 -16.06 14.19 22.91
N VAL A 187 -14.76 14.13 22.60
CA VAL A 187 -13.71 14.92 23.28
C VAL A 187 -14.02 16.41 23.18
N THR A 188 -14.37 16.87 21.98
CA THR A 188 -14.72 18.27 21.70
C THR A 188 -15.95 18.70 22.49
N TYR A 189 -17.04 17.92 22.43
CA TYR A 189 -18.27 18.19 23.16
C TYR A 189 -18.06 18.26 24.68
N ARG A 190 -17.36 17.27 25.25
CA ARG A 190 -17.03 17.26 26.68
C ARG A 190 -16.08 18.38 27.05
N GLY A 191 -15.12 18.72 26.19
CA GLY A 191 -14.21 19.85 26.36
C GLY A 191 -14.95 21.18 26.48
N ILE A 192 -16.00 21.38 25.68
CA ILE A 192 -16.89 22.54 25.76
C ILE A 192 -17.70 22.54 27.06
N LYS A 193 -18.35 21.41 27.39
CA LYS A 193 -19.18 21.31 28.62
C LYS A 193 -18.37 21.46 29.91
N SER A 194 -17.10 21.08 29.86
CA SER A 194 -16.18 21.12 30.98
C SER A 194 -15.06 22.13 30.74
N ALA A 195 -15.37 23.30 30.16
CA ALA A 195 -14.37 24.26 29.67
C ALA A 195 -13.32 24.67 30.71
N SER A 196 -13.74 24.96 31.95
CA SER A 196 -12.80 25.30 33.04
C SER A 196 -11.92 24.11 33.43
N ILE A 197 -12.46 22.89 33.39
CA ILE A 197 -11.70 21.66 33.64
C ILE A 197 -10.74 21.40 32.48
N PHE A 198 -11.16 21.57 31.23
CA PHE A 198 -10.30 21.43 30.05
C PHE A 198 -9.18 22.48 30.05
N ASP A 199 -9.49 23.74 30.33
CA ASP A 199 -8.50 24.80 30.41
C ASP A 199 -7.56 24.57 31.61
N ASN A 200 -8.04 24.04 32.74
CA ASN A 200 -7.18 23.53 33.81
C ASN A 200 -6.37 22.30 33.36
N ILE A 201 -6.92 21.41 32.55
CA ILE A 201 -6.23 20.28 31.93
C ILE A 201 -5.23 20.77 30.90
N VAL A 202 -5.28 22.00 30.38
CA VAL A 202 -4.27 22.60 29.47
C VAL A 202 -3.31 23.55 30.20
N LYS A 203 -3.73 24.15 31.32
CA LYS A 203 -2.97 25.13 32.11
C LYS A 203 -2.36 24.62 33.40
N ARG A 204 -2.88 23.57 34.06
CA ARG A 204 -2.39 23.11 35.38
C ARG A 204 -0.87 22.97 35.36
N THR A 205 -0.23 23.86 36.10
CA THR A 205 1.21 23.99 36.35
C THR A 205 1.64 23.31 37.64
N ASP A 206 0.68 22.95 38.49
CA ASP A 206 0.89 22.76 39.93
C ASP A 206 1.18 21.31 40.29
N VAL A 207 1.17 20.42 39.29
CA VAL A 207 1.61 19.05 39.47
C VAL A 207 3.12 19.04 39.24
N ASP A 208 3.86 19.17 40.34
CA ASP A 208 5.26 18.78 40.36
C ASP A 208 5.32 17.31 39.95
N VAL A 209 5.67 17.04 38.69
CA VAL A 209 5.74 15.70 38.10
C VAL A 209 6.71 14.81 38.90
N ARG A 210 7.58 15.43 39.72
CA ARG A 210 8.43 14.75 40.71
C ARG A 210 7.66 14.03 41.83
N LYS A 211 6.39 14.36 42.11
CA LYS A 211 5.59 13.77 43.21
C LYS A 211 4.56 12.72 42.77
N ILE A 212 4.48 12.36 41.48
CA ILE A 212 3.54 11.34 41.00
C ILE A 212 4.17 9.94 41.19
N LYS A 213 3.77 9.22 42.25
CA LYS A 213 4.12 7.82 42.47
C LYS A 213 3.29 6.89 41.56
N LEU A 214 3.76 6.70 40.34
CA LEU A 214 3.64 5.42 39.64
C LEU A 214 4.84 4.60 40.10
N PRO A 215 4.69 3.32 40.52
CA PRO A 215 5.87 2.53 40.83
C PRO A 215 6.69 2.46 39.54
N LEU A 216 7.90 3.00 39.62
CA LEU A 216 8.91 3.08 38.56
C LEU A 216 9.01 1.80 37.73
N LYS A 217 8.74 0.65 38.37
CA LYS A 217 8.59 -0.70 37.81
C LYS A 217 7.56 -0.80 36.67
N TYR A 218 6.35 -0.27 36.81
CA TYR A 218 5.30 -0.36 35.79
C TYR A 218 5.54 0.58 34.62
N ARG A 219 6.13 1.75 34.87
CA ARG A 219 6.53 2.66 33.80
C ARG A 219 7.58 1.99 32.93
N THR A 220 8.65 1.48 33.52
CA THR A 220 9.69 0.75 32.76
C THR A 220 9.14 -0.51 32.09
N PHE A 221 8.23 -1.25 32.72
CA PHE A 221 7.68 -2.49 32.14
C PHE A 221 6.76 -2.22 30.95
N LEU A 222 5.86 -1.22 31.05
CA LEU A 222 4.97 -0.83 29.96
C LEU A 222 5.76 -0.24 28.79
N THR A 223 6.76 0.60 29.07
CA THR A 223 7.59 1.20 28.02
C THR A 223 8.50 0.18 27.34
N THR A 224 9.10 -0.74 28.10
CA THR A 224 9.90 -1.83 27.53
C THR A 224 9.01 -2.82 26.77
N GLY A 225 7.81 -3.10 27.27
CA GLY A 225 6.82 -3.94 26.59
C GLY A 225 6.36 -3.35 25.26
N VAL A 226 6.05 -2.05 25.22
CA VAL A 226 5.67 -1.36 23.97
C VAL A 226 6.83 -1.37 22.97
N VAL A 227 8.06 -1.04 23.39
CA VAL A 227 9.23 -1.08 22.48
C VAL A 227 9.46 -2.49 21.95
N ILE A 228 9.40 -3.52 22.81
CA ILE A 228 9.58 -4.91 22.37
C ILE A 228 8.48 -5.32 21.42
N VAL A 229 7.21 -5.01 21.72
CA VAL A 229 6.07 -5.36 20.87
C VAL A 229 6.13 -4.62 19.54
N THR A 230 6.46 -3.33 19.52
CA THR A 230 6.64 -2.58 18.28
C THR A 230 7.83 -3.07 17.47
N SER A 231 8.94 -3.43 18.12
CA SER A 231 10.09 -4.06 17.47
C SER A 231 9.72 -5.43 16.90
N LEU A 232 8.95 -6.25 17.62
CA LEU A 232 8.49 -7.56 17.14
C LEU A 232 7.49 -7.44 15.99
N ILE A 233 6.57 -6.47 16.03
CA ILE A 233 5.66 -6.17 14.93
C ILE A 233 6.46 -5.68 13.71
N THR A 234 7.44 -4.79 13.92
CA THR A 234 8.29 -4.30 12.83
C THR A 234 9.13 -5.43 12.24
N ILE A 235 9.71 -6.30 13.06
CA ILE A 235 10.45 -7.49 12.61
C ILE A 235 9.51 -8.46 11.89
N SER A 236 8.30 -8.67 12.40
CA SER A 236 7.31 -9.55 11.78
C SER A 236 6.85 -9.02 10.43
N LEU A 237 6.63 -7.71 10.32
CA LEU A 237 6.29 -7.04 9.06
C LEU A 237 7.48 -7.11 8.09
N LEU A 238 8.69 -6.75 8.53
CA LEU A 238 9.90 -6.87 7.71
C LEU A 238 10.22 -8.30 7.29
N ASN A 239 9.80 -9.31 8.05
CA ASN A 239 10.01 -10.71 7.72
C ASN A 239 8.87 -11.31 6.88
N SER A 240 7.66 -10.74 6.95
CA SER A 240 6.57 -11.05 6.02
C SER A 240 6.78 -10.40 4.66
N PHE A 241 7.46 -9.25 4.60
CA PHE A 241 7.88 -8.62 3.36
C PHE A 241 9.26 -9.14 2.94
N LYS A 242 9.32 -10.03 1.94
CA LYS A 242 10.57 -10.19 1.17
C LYS A 242 10.84 -8.81 0.52
N LEU A 243 11.92 -8.11 0.90
CA LEU A 243 12.40 -6.92 0.18
C LEU A 243 12.90 -7.36 -1.21
N SER A 244 11.97 -7.76 -2.07
CA SER A 244 12.19 -8.31 -3.40
C SER A 244 12.86 -7.34 -4.37
N LEU A 245 12.98 -6.07 -3.96
CA LEU A 245 13.60 -4.96 -4.70
C LEU A 245 15.09 -4.77 -4.37
N LEU A 246 15.65 -5.46 -3.38
CA LEU A 246 17.07 -5.36 -3.06
C LEU A 246 17.85 -6.46 -3.79
N SER A 247 18.97 -6.11 -4.42
CA SER A 247 19.91 -7.13 -4.91
C SER A 247 20.36 -8.03 -3.74
N PRO A 248 20.79 -9.28 -3.99
CA PRO A 248 21.27 -10.18 -2.92
C PRO A 248 22.41 -9.61 -2.07
N ASN A 249 23.12 -8.59 -2.58
CA ASN A 249 24.17 -7.88 -1.86
C ASN A 249 23.61 -6.73 -1.02
N GLU A 250 22.62 -5.99 -1.51
CA GLU A 250 21.95 -4.93 -0.75
C GLU A 250 21.07 -5.51 0.36
N GLU A 251 20.39 -6.63 0.11
CA GLU A 251 19.63 -7.36 1.14
C GLU A 251 20.54 -7.73 2.33
N LYS A 252 21.74 -8.23 2.05
CA LYS A 252 22.76 -8.59 3.05
C LYS A 252 23.33 -7.41 3.82
N VAL A 253 23.08 -6.17 3.39
CA VAL A 253 23.60 -4.96 4.04
C VAL A 253 22.47 -4.18 4.70
N ILE A 254 21.39 -3.90 3.98
CA ILE A 254 20.28 -3.04 4.40
C ILE A 254 19.43 -3.74 5.46
N ILE A 255 19.08 -5.02 5.27
CA ILE A 255 18.26 -5.76 6.24
C ILE A 255 18.99 -5.90 7.59
N PRO A 256 20.26 -6.36 7.64
CA PRO A 256 21.03 -6.37 8.89
C PRO A 256 21.25 -4.98 9.47
N ALA A 257 21.41 -3.93 8.65
CA ALA A 257 21.55 -2.56 9.14
C ALA A 257 20.27 -2.04 9.80
N ILE A 258 19.09 -2.33 9.22
CA ILE A 258 17.79 -2.02 9.82
C ILE A 258 17.64 -2.78 11.13
N TYR A 259 17.83 -4.11 11.14
CA TYR A 259 17.72 -4.91 12.35
C TYR A 259 18.70 -4.48 13.45
N ALA A 260 19.97 -4.24 13.11
CA ALA A 260 20.97 -3.78 14.05
C ALA A 260 20.60 -2.41 14.64
N SER A 261 20.08 -1.50 13.82
CA SER A 261 19.66 -0.17 14.25
C SER A 261 18.42 -0.23 15.16
N LEU A 262 17.43 -1.08 14.86
CA LEU A 262 16.26 -1.29 15.71
C LEU A 262 16.64 -1.92 17.06
N ILE A 263 17.52 -2.93 17.04
CA ILE A 263 18.06 -3.55 18.26
C ILE A 263 18.83 -2.52 19.09
N PHE A 264 19.67 -1.70 18.45
CA PHE A 264 20.48 -0.70 19.13
C PHE A 264 19.62 0.41 19.76
N VAL A 265 18.63 0.92 19.05
CA VAL A 265 17.66 1.91 19.57
C VAL A 265 16.85 1.30 20.73
N SER A 266 16.43 0.03 20.61
CA SER A 266 15.71 -0.69 21.67
C SER A 266 16.56 -0.82 22.94
N ILE A 267 17.80 -1.32 22.80
CA ILE A 267 18.74 -1.49 23.93
C ILE A 267 19.02 -0.14 24.58
N SER A 268 19.33 0.90 23.80
CA SER A 268 19.60 2.23 24.31
C SER A 268 18.39 2.84 25.03
N THR A 269 17.18 2.63 24.52
CA THR A 269 15.96 3.09 25.20
C THR A 269 15.76 2.38 26.55
N ILE A 270 15.98 1.06 26.58
CA ILE A 270 15.89 0.25 27.80
C ILE A 270 16.95 0.65 28.84
N THR A 271 18.21 0.87 28.43
CA THR A 271 19.28 1.30 29.35
C THR A 271 19.01 2.69 29.91
N GLY A 272 18.48 3.62 29.10
CA GLY A 272 18.07 4.95 29.55
C GLY A 272 16.99 4.87 30.62
N LEU A 273 15.98 4.03 30.41
CA LEU A 273 14.93 3.75 31.38
C LEU A 273 15.48 3.16 32.70
N LEU A 274 16.44 2.23 32.62
CA LEU A 274 17.09 1.67 33.81
C LEU A 274 17.93 2.72 34.57
N PHE A 275 18.61 3.62 33.86
CA PHE A 275 19.35 4.73 34.48
C PHE A 275 18.41 5.73 35.14
N SER A 276 17.34 6.14 34.47
CA SER A 276 16.30 6.99 35.07
C SER A 276 15.67 6.34 36.30
N ARG A 277 15.50 5.00 36.28
CA ARG A 277 15.03 4.25 37.44
C ARG A 277 16.02 4.31 38.61
N LYS A 278 17.30 4.04 38.34
CA LYS A 278 18.34 4.06 39.36
C LYS A 278 18.55 5.46 39.95
N HIS A 279 18.48 6.50 39.12
CA HIS A 279 18.54 7.90 39.54
C HIS A 279 17.44 8.25 40.54
N ALA A 280 16.18 7.91 40.22
CA ALA A 280 15.06 8.21 41.10
C ALA A 280 15.15 7.49 42.45
N LEU A 281 15.65 6.24 42.48
CA LEU A 281 15.89 5.50 43.73
C LEU A 281 16.96 6.17 44.59
N LEU A 282 18.11 6.53 43.99
CA LEU A 282 19.21 7.19 44.71
C LEU A 282 18.82 8.58 45.20
N LYS A 283 17.98 9.29 44.46
CA LYS A 283 17.48 10.60 44.88
C LYS A 283 16.53 10.50 46.09
N ALA A 284 15.65 9.50 46.09
CA ALA A 284 14.80 9.22 47.26
C ALA A 284 15.64 8.79 48.48
N GLU A 285 16.70 8.01 48.25
CA GLU A 285 17.65 7.61 49.28
C GLU A 285 18.42 8.83 49.83
N SER A 286 18.87 9.75 48.97
CA SER A 286 19.58 10.97 49.41
C SER A 286 18.69 11.89 50.24
N GLU A 287 17.42 12.07 49.85
CA GLU A 287 16.43 12.85 50.60
C GLU A 287 16.17 12.25 52.00
N HIS A 288 16.17 10.91 52.12
CA HIS A 288 16.01 10.23 53.40
C HIS A 288 17.27 10.35 54.28
N VAL A 289 18.48 10.24 53.71
CA VAL A 289 19.75 10.41 54.46
C VAL A 289 19.88 11.84 55.01
N LEU A 290 19.38 12.85 54.29
CA LEU A 290 19.39 14.25 54.73
C LEU A 290 18.62 14.52 56.03
N THR A 291 17.70 13.61 56.42
CA THR A 291 16.90 13.71 57.65
C THR A 291 17.54 13.06 58.89
N ARG A 292 18.71 12.43 58.74
CA ARG A 292 19.45 11.76 59.83
C ARG A 292 20.49 12.68 60.48
N GLU A 293 20.97 12.33 61.67
CA GLU A 293 21.96 13.12 62.42
C GLU A 293 23.32 13.28 61.66
N PRO A 294 23.98 14.44 61.81
CA PRO A 294 24.99 14.93 60.85
C PRO A 294 26.28 14.12 60.66
N PRO A 295 26.94 13.53 61.70
CA PRO A 295 28.30 13.01 61.51
C PRO A 295 28.36 11.72 60.67
N SER A 296 27.33 10.87 60.69
CA SER A 296 27.24 9.70 59.81
C SER A 296 26.58 10.00 58.46
N ALA A 297 25.69 10.99 58.41
CA ALA A 297 24.93 11.35 57.22
C ALA A 297 25.79 12.03 56.13
N GLN A 298 26.82 12.80 56.51
CA GLN A 298 27.64 13.56 55.56
C GLN A 298 28.42 12.68 54.57
N HIS A 299 29.03 11.60 55.06
CA HIS A 299 29.78 10.66 54.20
C HIS A 299 28.85 9.82 53.31
N GLU A 300 27.71 9.37 53.85
CA GLU A 300 26.70 8.59 53.12
C GLU A 300 26.05 9.43 52.02
N PHE A 301 25.72 10.69 52.32
CA PHE A 301 25.17 11.65 51.36
C PHE A 301 26.14 11.96 50.21
N ALA A 302 27.40 12.28 50.51
CA ALA A 302 28.42 12.55 49.48
C ALA A 302 28.64 11.35 48.53
N ARG A 303 28.53 10.11 49.06
CA ARG A 303 28.62 8.89 48.26
C ARG A 303 27.43 8.74 47.31
N ILE A 304 26.21 8.99 47.80
CA ILE A 304 24.98 8.91 46.99
C ILE A 304 24.96 10.00 45.91
N GLU A 305 25.35 11.23 46.25
CA GLU A 305 25.40 12.36 45.31
C GLU A 305 26.38 12.12 44.16
N LYS A 306 27.54 11.52 44.45
CA LYS A 306 28.49 11.07 43.42
C LYS A 306 27.90 10.00 42.51
N GLN A 307 27.12 9.05 43.04
CA GLN A 307 26.43 8.05 42.21
C GLN A 307 25.35 8.68 41.32
N ILE A 308 24.61 9.68 41.84
CA ILE A 308 23.63 10.45 41.08
C ILE A 308 24.29 11.15 39.89
N GLN A 309 25.39 11.89 40.09
CA GLN A 309 26.12 12.57 39.01
C GLN A 309 26.61 11.60 37.93
N ILE A 310 27.14 10.43 38.32
CA ILE A 310 27.58 9.40 37.37
C ILE A 310 26.41 8.91 36.51
N ILE A 311 25.25 8.68 37.13
CA ILE A 311 24.06 8.19 36.41
C ILE A 311 23.47 9.27 35.51
N GLU A 312 23.43 10.54 35.94
CA GLU A 312 22.98 11.65 35.09
C GLU A 312 23.85 11.78 33.84
N THR A 313 25.17 11.69 34.01
CA THR A 313 26.13 11.74 32.90
C THR A 313 25.92 10.57 31.95
N ARG A 314 25.77 9.34 32.48
CA ARG A 314 25.50 8.14 31.67
C ARG A 314 24.15 8.21 30.95
N ASN A 315 23.11 8.74 31.59
CA ASN A 315 21.78 8.87 30.97
C ASN A 315 21.79 9.92 29.85
N LYS A 316 22.50 11.03 30.05
CA LYS A 316 22.70 12.04 29.01
C LYS A 316 23.44 11.47 27.80
N ASN A 317 24.56 10.76 28.02
CA ASN A 317 25.31 10.12 26.95
C ASN A 317 24.47 9.07 26.22
N ASN A 318 23.71 8.26 26.96
CA ASN A 318 22.83 7.25 26.39
C ASN A 318 21.72 7.87 25.53
N SER A 319 21.13 9.00 25.96
CA SER A 319 20.15 9.75 25.16
C SER A 319 20.75 10.25 23.84
N THR A 320 22.00 10.74 23.87
CA THR A 320 22.73 11.14 22.66
C THR A 320 22.95 9.95 21.73
N ILE A 321 23.31 8.79 22.27
CA ILE A 321 23.49 7.54 21.50
C ILE A 321 22.17 7.09 20.86
N THR A 322 21.04 7.19 21.58
CA THR A 322 19.72 6.86 21.03
C THR A 322 19.38 7.77 19.84
N LEU A 323 19.61 9.09 19.97
CA LEU A 323 19.40 10.06 18.90
C LEU A 323 20.27 9.76 17.67
N LEU A 324 21.52 9.36 17.88
CA LEU A 324 22.44 9.01 16.80
C LEU A 324 21.99 7.74 16.07
N GLY A 325 21.53 6.73 16.82
CA GLY A 325 20.95 5.51 16.26
C GLY A 325 19.69 5.77 15.44
N ILE A 326 18.79 6.64 15.92
CA ILE A 326 17.61 7.09 15.16
C ILE A 326 18.03 7.82 13.89
N GLY A 327 19.04 8.69 13.95
CA GLY A 327 19.56 9.40 12.78
C GLY A 327 20.13 8.47 11.71
N ILE A 328 20.89 7.44 12.11
CA ILE A 328 21.41 6.41 11.20
C ILE A 328 20.27 5.63 10.56
N LEU A 329 19.28 5.21 11.35
CA LEU A 329 18.09 4.50 10.88
C LEU A 329 17.35 5.34 9.83
N ILE A 330 17.07 6.62 10.11
CA ILE A 330 16.46 7.57 9.16
C ILE A 330 17.30 7.70 7.89
N SER A 331 18.62 7.82 8.01
CA SER A 331 19.50 7.93 6.86
C SER A 331 19.45 6.68 5.98
N VAL A 332 19.48 5.48 6.55
CA VAL A 332 19.37 4.21 5.79
C VAL A 332 18.03 4.12 5.06
N LEU A 333 16.95 4.59 5.68
CA LEU A 333 15.61 4.61 5.07
C LEU A 333 15.47 5.64 3.95
N ILE A 334 16.04 6.84 4.14
CA ILE A 334 16.09 7.85 3.08
C ILE A 334 16.89 7.30 1.89
N THR A 335 18.02 6.65 2.14
CA THR A 335 18.80 6.00 1.08
C THR A 335 17.97 4.93 0.36
N TYR A 336 17.31 4.02 1.09
CA TYR A 336 16.41 3.02 0.51
C TYR A 336 15.28 3.62 -0.34
N SER A 337 14.55 4.60 0.22
CA SER A 337 13.48 5.30 -0.49
C SER A 337 13.98 6.08 -1.71
N SER A 338 15.19 6.65 -1.64
CA SER A 338 15.81 7.38 -2.75
C SER A 338 16.30 6.46 -3.88
N MET A 339 16.67 5.22 -3.57
CA MET A 339 17.00 4.20 -4.58
C MET A 339 15.75 3.82 -5.38
N ASN A 340 14.60 3.68 -4.71
CA ASN A 340 13.30 3.45 -5.37
C ASN A 340 12.78 4.65 -6.18
N LEU A 341 13.36 5.85 -6.03
CA LEU A 341 13.01 7.06 -6.80
C LEU A 341 13.77 7.13 -8.15
N ILE A 342 14.83 6.35 -8.32
CA ILE A 342 15.75 6.46 -9.47
C ILE A 342 15.54 5.33 -10.49
N GLU A 343 14.90 4.22 -10.13
CA GLU A 343 14.68 3.10 -11.06
C GLU A 343 13.47 3.32 -11.98
N SER A 344 13.76 3.39 -13.29
CA SER A 344 12.80 3.22 -14.38
C SER A 344 12.45 1.72 -14.55
N PRO A 345 11.36 1.38 -15.26
CA PRO A 345 10.69 0.08 -15.17
C PRO A 345 11.58 -1.01 -15.77
N GLY A 346 12.01 -1.94 -14.93
CA GLY A 346 12.79 -3.11 -15.33
C GLY A 346 12.42 -4.31 -14.49
N GLU A 347 11.56 -5.16 -15.05
CA GLU A 347 11.31 -6.55 -14.68
C GLU A 347 10.86 -6.84 -13.23
N SER A 348 9.55 -6.88 -13.06
CA SER A 348 8.86 -7.53 -11.95
C SER A 348 9.17 -9.03 -11.90
N ARG A 349 10.00 -9.48 -10.94
CA ARG A 349 10.09 -10.90 -10.58
C ARG A 349 9.26 -11.17 -9.32
N LEU A 350 8.10 -11.78 -9.52
CA LEU A 350 7.30 -12.37 -8.45
C LEU A 350 7.86 -13.73 -8.07
N ALA A 351 8.39 -13.85 -6.85
CA ALA A 351 8.80 -15.12 -6.28
C ALA A 351 7.59 -15.80 -5.61
N THR A 352 6.81 -16.55 -6.40
CA THR A 352 5.99 -17.66 -5.93
C THR A 352 6.71 -18.94 -6.33
N GLU A 353 7.17 -19.74 -5.36
CA GLU A 353 8.04 -20.92 -5.60
C GLU A 353 7.36 -22.11 -6.32
N ARG A 354 6.40 -21.87 -7.24
CA ARG A 354 5.87 -22.84 -8.21
C ARG A 354 5.34 -22.24 -9.51
N PHE A 355 4.99 -20.94 -9.55
CA PHE A 355 4.30 -20.34 -10.69
C PHE A 355 4.91 -18.99 -11.06
N VAL A 356 5.11 -18.78 -12.36
CA VAL A 356 5.69 -17.58 -12.95
C VAL A 356 4.59 -16.73 -13.57
N ILE A 357 4.73 -15.42 -13.39
CA ILE A 357 3.84 -14.42 -13.95
C ILE A 357 4.55 -13.85 -15.16
N GLU A 358 3.97 -14.08 -16.33
CA GLU A 358 4.53 -13.72 -17.63
C GLU A 358 3.75 -12.52 -18.19
N ASN A 359 4.49 -11.47 -18.56
CA ASN A 359 3.94 -10.30 -19.21
C ASN A 359 4.18 -10.42 -20.71
N LEU A 360 3.12 -10.42 -21.52
CA LEU A 360 3.21 -10.67 -22.97
C LEU A 360 3.34 -9.37 -23.80
N LYS A 361 4.07 -8.37 -23.29
CA LYS A 361 4.16 -7.01 -23.87
C LYS A 361 5.14 -6.88 -25.07
N GLY A 362 5.58 -7.98 -25.67
CA GLY A 362 6.32 -7.97 -26.94
C GLY A 362 7.84 -7.82 -26.92
N ASP A 363 8.47 -7.60 -25.76
CA ASP A 363 9.93 -7.66 -25.66
C ASP A 363 10.38 -9.11 -25.53
N LYS A 364 10.88 -9.69 -26.64
CA LYS A 364 11.51 -11.02 -26.77
C LYS A 364 11.17 -11.97 -25.61
N ILE A 365 9.95 -12.47 -25.65
CA ILE A 365 9.40 -13.31 -24.60
C ILE A 365 9.87 -14.75 -24.85
N SER A 366 10.48 -15.36 -23.84
CA SER A 366 10.89 -16.77 -23.87
C SER A 366 9.78 -17.66 -23.31
N THR A 367 8.66 -17.84 -24.01
CA THR A 367 7.53 -18.61 -23.46
C THR A 367 6.93 -19.56 -24.49
N TRP A 368 6.93 -20.85 -24.14
CA TRP A 368 6.30 -21.96 -24.87
C TRP A 368 5.28 -22.65 -23.95
N VAL A 369 4.45 -21.84 -23.29
CA VAL A 369 3.45 -22.31 -22.33
C VAL A 369 2.10 -22.52 -23.02
N THR A 370 1.40 -23.59 -22.66
CA THR A 370 0.14 -24.00 -23.31
C THR A 370 -0.95 -24.31 -22.30
N TRP A 371 -2.21 -24.26 -22.74
CA TRP A 371 -3.33 -24.73 -21.94
C TRP A 371 -3.41 -26.26 -22.00
N HIS A 372 -3.26 -26.94 -20.87
CA HIS A 372 -3.49 -28.39 -20.78
C HIS A 372 -4.96 -28.68 -20.50
N VAL A 373 -5.79 -28.54 -21.54
CA VAL A 373 -7.25 -28.75 -21.45
C VAL A 373 -7.61 -30.07 -22.13
N PRO A 374 -8.31 -31.00 -21.44
CA PRO A 374 -8.89 -32.18 -22.07
C PRO A 374 -9.72 -31.86 -23.31
N LYS A 375 -9.73 -32.78 -24.28
CA LYS A 375 -10.56 -32.64 -25.49
C LYS A 375 -12.02 -32.42 -25.09
N ASP A 376 -12.66 -31.44 -25.72
CA ASP A 376 -14.06 -31.02 -25.51
C ASP A 376 -14.39 -30.29 -24.20
N GLU A 377 -13.42 -30.04 -23.31
CA GLU A 377 -13.64 -29.23 -22.11
C GLU A 377 -13.74 -27.73 -22.44
N GLN A 378 -14.60 -27.02 -21.72
CA GLN A 378 -14.84 -25.60 -21.93
C GLN A 378 -13.87 -24.77 -21.11
N LEU A 379 -13.16 -23.87 -21.77
CA LEU A 379 -12.36 -22.85 -21.11
C LEU A 379 -13.29 -21.70 -20.69
N GLN A 380 -13.34 -21.37 -19.40
CA GLN A 380 -14.19 -20.30 -18.90
C GLN A 380 -13.55 -18.93 -19.16
N VAL A 381 -14.24 -18.10 -19.93
CA VAL A 381 -13.84 -16.71 -20.19
C VAL A 381 -14.81 -15.77 -19.48
N THR A 382 -14.29 -14.86 -18.69
CA THR A 382 -15.11 -13.92 -17.92
C THR A 382 -14.79 -12.49 -18.30
N ILE A 383 -15.79 -11.75 -18.75
CA ILE A 383 -15.71 -10.33 -19.03
C ILE A 383 -16.13 -9.58 -17.76
N ILE A 384 -15.18 -8.87 -17.17
CA ILE A 384 -15.43 -7.90 -16.11
C ILE A 384 -15.74 -6.58 -16.78
N ASN A 385 -17.03 -6.23 -16.75
CA ASN A 385 -17.52 -5.02 -17.39
C ASN A 385 -17.29 -3.82 -16.47
N SER A 386 -16.72 -2.74 -17.02
CA SER A 386 -16.73 -1.44 -16.34
C SER A 386 -18.13 -0.81 -16.42
N PRO A 387 -18.61 -0.10 -15.39
CA PRO A 387 -19.93 0.52 -15.39
C PRO A 387 -20.13 1.44 -16.61
N GLY A 388 -21.12 1.15 -17.46
CA GLY A 388 -21.54 2.04 -18.56
C GLY A 388 -21.24 1.57 -20.00
N LEU A 389 -20.60 0.41 -20.20
CA LEU A 389 -20.41 -0.15 -21.55
C LEU A 389 -21.65 -0.92 -22.03
N SER A 390 -22.11 -0.62 -23.25
CA SER A 390 -23.32 -1.19 -23.86
C SER A 390 -23.21 -2.69 -24.15
N ASP A 391 -24.33 -3.42 -24.07
CA ASP A 391 -24.45 -4.84 -24.46
C ASP A 391 -23.90 -5.14 -25.87
N GLU A 392 -23.97 -4.17 -26.79
CA GLU A 392 -23.43 -4.27 -28.14
C GLU A 392 -21.91 -4.49 -28.15
N ARG A 393 -21.16 -3.81 -27.27
CA ARG A 393 -19.69 -3.96 -27.15
C ARG A 393 -19.31 -5.29 -26.53
N ILE A 394 -20.09 -5.76 -25.55
CA ILE A 394 -19.93 -7.09 -24.97
C ILE A 394 -20.12 -8.16 -26.04
N ASN A 395 -21.10 -7.98 -26.93
CA ASN A 395 -21.30 -8.89 -28.06
C ASN A 395 -20.12 -8.86 -29.04
N VAL A 396 -19.53 -7.70 -29.33
CA VAL A 396 -18.31 -7.61 -30.17
C VAL A 396 -17.15 -8.42 -29.58
N ILE A 397 -16.92 -8.32 -28.27
CA ILE A 397 -15.89 -9.10 -27.56
C ILE A 397 -16.20 -10.60 -27.64
N LYS A 398 -17.46 -10.99 -27.40
CA LYS A 398 -17.89 -12.38 -27.51
C LYS A 398 -17.64 -12.92 -28.91
N GLU A 399 -18.11 -12.23 -29.96
CA GLU A 399 -17.96 -12.64 -31.35
C GLU A 399 -16.48 -12.79 -31.76
N ALA A 400 -15.58 -11.93 -31.28
CA ALA A 400 -14.13 -12.05 -31.50
C ALA A 400 -13.53 -13.35 -30.91
N ILE A 401 -14.22 -14.00 -29.98
CA ILE A 401 -13.78 -15.23 -29.32
C ILE A 401 -14.54 -16.44 -29.86
N ILE A 402 -15.87 -16.44 -29.78
CA ILE A 402 -16.71 -17.64 -30.03
C ILE A 402 -17.17 -17.80 -31.48
N SER A 403 -16.96 -16.80 -32.35
CA SER A 403 -17.44 -16.90 -33.73
C SER A 403 -16.74 -18.03 -34.48
N GLU A 404 -17.55 -18.92 -35.08
CA GLU A 404 -17.07 -19.98 -35.98
C GLU A 404 -16.98 -19.53 -37.45
N LYS A 405 -17.29 -18.26 -37.71
CA LYS A 405 -17.36 -17.74 -39.08
C LYS A 405 -15.97 -17.60 -39.69
N SER A 406 -15.81 -18.17 -40.87
CA SER A 406 -14.65 -17.98 -41.72
C SER A 406 -14.96 -17.10 -42.92
N ILE A 407 -13.95 -16.39 -43.40
CA ILE A 407 -14.04 -15.46 -44.53
C ILE A 407 -12.93 -15.75 -45.53
N MET A 408 -13.26 -15.68 -46.82
CA MET A 408 -12.28 -15.80 -47.90
C MET A 408 -11.95 -14.40 -48.41
N LEU A 409 -10.75 -13.92 -48.12
CA LEU A 409 -10.26 -12.62 -48.57
C LEU A 409 -9.19 -12.81 -49.64
N GLU A 410 -9.17 -11.92 -50.63
CA GLU A 410 -8.02 -11.86 -51.55
C GLU A 410 -6.79 -11.44 -50.76
N ASN A 411 -5.66 -12.07 -51.06
CA ASN A 411 -4.40 -11.84 -50.38
C ASN A 411 -3.96 -10.37 -50.44
N SER A 412 -4.41 -9.62 -51.45
CA SER A 412 -4.25 -8.17 -51.57
C SER A 412 -4.84 -7.36 -50.41
N PHE A 413 -5.86 -7.86 -49.71
CA PHE A 413 -6.48 -7.17 -48.55
C PHE A 413 -5.68 -7.31 -47.25
N VAL A 414 -4.75 -8.27 -47.20
CA VAL A 414 -3.88 -8.52 -46.04
C VAL A 414 -2.40 -8.53 -46.46
N ASN A 415 -2.09 -7.93 -47.61
CA ASN A 415 -0.74 -7.81 -48.18
C ASN A 415 0.06 -9.14 -48.28
N LYS A 416 -0.64 -10.28 -48.42
CA LYS A 416 -0.04 -11.62 -48.62
C LYS A 416 0.30 -11.84 -50.11
N TYR A 417 1.35 -12.61 -50.40
CA TYR A 417 1.71 -13.01 -51.77
C TYR A 417 1.30 -14.48 -52.05
N PRO A 418 0.81 -14.83 -53.25
CA PRO A 418 0.50 -13.95 -54.39
C PRO A 418 -0.83 -13.20 -54.22
N PRO A 419 -0.94 -11.93 -54.65
CA PRO A 419 -2.03 -11.02 -54.27
C PRO A 419 -3.41 -11.35 -54.86
N ASN A 420 -3.44 -12.12 -55.95
CA ASN A 420 -4.68 -12.48 -56.65
C ASN A 420 -5.29 -13.81 -56.16
N GLU A 421 -4.63 -14.49 -55.22
CA GLU A 421 -5.18 -15.68 -54.58
C GLU A 421 -6.04 -15.29 -53.38
N LYS A 422 -6.94 -16.20 -52.98
CA LYS A 422 -7.78 -16.01 -51.79
C LYS A 422 -7.30 -16.92 -50.68
N SER A 423 -7.07 -16.36 -49.50
CA SER A 423 -6.78 -17.10 -48.28
C SER A 423 -8.01 -17.13 -47.37
N LEU A 424 -8.06 -18.15 -46.53
CA LEU A 424 -9.08 -18.33 -45.50
C LEU A 424 -8.64 -17.64 -44.21
N PHE A 425 -9.53 -16.88 -43.60
CA PHE A 425 -9.34 -16.21 -42.31
C PHE A 425 -10.53 -16.49 -41.40
N TYR A 426 -10.36 -16.22 -40.10
CA TYR A 426 -11.42 -16.43 -39.10
C TYR A 426 -11.76 -15.15 -38.34
N GLU A 427 -13.05 -14.96 -38.08
CA GLU A 427 -13.55 -13.82 -37.29
C GLU A 427 -13.49 -14.06 -35.78
N GLY A 428 -13.33 -15.31 -35.33
CA GLY A 428 -13.20 -15.67 -33.92
C GLY A 428 -12.27 -16.86 -33.68
N TRP A 429 -11.66 -16.90 -32.49
CA TRP A 429 -10.69 -17.92 -32.12
C TRP A 429 -11.29 -19.32 -32.04
N GLU A 430 -12.56 -19.48 -31.65
CA GLU A 430 -13.20 -20.79 -31.53
C GLU A 430 -13.27 -21.52 -32.88
N GLY A 431 -13.74 -20.85 -33.95
CA GLY A 431 -13.74 -21.41 -35.30
C GLY A 431 -12.34 -21.70 -35.82
N ALA A 432 -11.41 -20.79 -35.55
CA ALA A 432 -10.02 -20.91 -35.99
C ALA A 432 -9.35 -22.15 -35.36
N LEU A 433 -9.47 -22.33 -34.05
CA LEU A 433 -8.89 -23.46 -33.31
C LEU A 433 -9.58 -24.79 -33.65
N LYS A 434 -10.91 -24.81 -33.82
CA LYS A 434 -11.65 -26.00 -34.31
C LYS A 434 -11.12 -26.49 -35.67
N SER A 435 -10.66 -25.58 -36.53
CA SER A 435 -10.13 -25.96 -37.85
C SER A 435 -8.78 -26.69 -37.82
N ILE A 436 -8.04 -26.56 -36.71
CA ILE A 436 -6.69 -27.15 -36.54
C ILE A 436 -6.60 -28.16 -35.40
N SER A 437 -7.70 -28.46 -34.70
CA SER A 437 -7.69 -29.32 -33.50
C SER A 437 -7.20 -30.76 -33.72
N GLU A 438 -7.25 -31.25 -34.96
CA GLU A 438 -6.73 -32.57 -35.33
C GLU A 438 -5.29 -32.51 -35.89
N LYS A 439 -4.70 -31.31 -35.99
CA LYS A 439 -3.34 -31.07 -36.47
C LYS A 439 -2.31 -30.93 -35.35
N THR A 440 -2.76 -30.83 -34.10
CA THR A 440 -1.90 -30.66 -32.91
C THR A 440 -1.64 -32.00 -32.20
N GLU A 441 -0.45 -32.15 -31.62
CA GLU A 441 -0.06 -33.34 -30.85
C GLU A 441 -0.73 -33.33 -29.46
N TYR A 442 -0.79 -32.15 -28.83
CA TYR A 442 -1.52 -31.92 -27.59
C TYR A 442 -2.89 -31.27 -27.87
N PRO A 443 -3.93 -31.59 -27.06
CA PRO A 443 -5.24 -30.96 -27.21
C PRO A 443 -5.17 -29.44 -27.04
N ILE A 444 -5.87 -28.70 -27.91
CA ILE A 444 -6.05 -27.25 -27.85
C ILE A 444 -7.46 -26.89 -27.34
N PRO A 445 -7.63 -25.73 -26.67
CA PRO A 445 -8.95 -25.25 -26.27
C PRO A 445 -9.78 -24.89 -27.51
N THR A 446 -10.91 -25.57 -27.70
CA THR A 446 -11.80 -25.38 -28.87
C THR A 446 -13.21 -24.95 -28.50
N ASN A 447 -13.53 -24.83 -27.21
CA ASN A 447 -14.83 -24.40 -26.71
C ASN A 447 -14.64 -23.34 -25.63
N PHE A 448 -15.19 -22.14 -25.81
CA PHE A 448 -15.07 -21.05 -24.84
C PHE A 448 -16.44 -20.70 -24.24
N PHE A 449 -16.54 -20.75 -22.91
CA PHE A 449 -17.74 -20.31 -22.21
C PHE A 449 -17.59 -18.86 -21.75
N VAL A 450 -18.08 -17.92 -22.57
CA VAL A 450 -17.93 -16.47 -22.30
C VAL A 450 -19.10 -15.93 -21.48
N THR A 451 -18.80 -15.45 -20.27
CA THR A 451 -19.78 -14.87 -19.35
C THR A 451 -19.38 -13.46 -18.91
N THR A 452 -20.33 -12.72 -18.36
CA THR A 452 -20.09 -11.41 -17.72
C THR A 452 -20.26 -11.55 -16.21
N SER A 453 -19.33 -11.01 -15.44
CA SER A 453 -19.34 -11.12 -13.97
C SER A 453 -18.64 -9.92 -13.33
N GLU A 454 -19.07 -9.54 -12.14
CA GLU A 454 -18.37 -8.56 -11.29
C GLU A 454 -17.16 -9.17 -10.56
N LYS A 455 -16.99 -10.49 -10.63
CA LYS A 455 -15.90 -11.24 -9.97
C LYS A 455 -14.95 -11.86 -10.99
N SER A 456 -13.66 -11.87 -10.65
CA SER A 456 -12.53 -12.45 -11.40
C SER A 456 -12.46 -13.99 -11.35
N ILE A 457 -13.56 -14.64 -11.75
CA ILE A 457 -13.72 -16.11 -11.75
C ILE A 457 -13.59 -16.61 -13.20
N GLY A 458 -12.84 -17.69 -13.43
CA GLY A 458 -12.61 -18.28 -14.75
C GLY A 458 -11.12 -18.41 -15.09
N ASP A 459 -10.86 -18.99 -16.25
CA ASP A 459 -9.51 -19.31 -16.74
C ASP A 459 -8.88 -18.11 -17.47
N ILE A 460 -9.67 -17.43 -18.31
CA ILE A 460 -9.30 -16.17 -18.95
C ILE A 460 -10.23 -15.06 -18.48
N ILE A 461 -9.67 -13.94 -18.04
CA ILE A 461 -10.42 -12.79 -17.56
C ILE A 461 -10.15 -11.60 -18.48
N ILE A 462 -11.20 -11.00 -19.02
CA ILE A 462 -11.15 -9.80 -19.85
C ILE A 462 -11.68 -8.63 -19.03
N ILE A 463 -10.81 -7.68 -18.74
CA ILE A 463 -11.10 -6.47 -17.98
C ILE A 463 -11.23 -5.31 -18.97
N LEU A 464 -12.39 -4.68 -19.00
CA LEU A 464 -12.60 -3.48 -19.80
C LEU A 464 -12.33 -2.25 -18.94
N SER A 465 -11.34 -1.45 -19.32
CA SER A 465 -10.98 -0.21 -18.64
C SER A 465 -11.33 1.00 -19.50
N THR A 466 -11.85 2.04 -18.85
CA THR A 466 -12.05 3.36 -19.44
C THR A 466 -10.80 4.24 -19.28
N ALA A 467 -9.81 3.81 -18.48
CA ALA A 467 -8.54 4.50 -18.34
C ALA A 467 -7.69 4.39 -19.61
N ARG A 468 -6.84 5.39 -19.84
CA ARG A 468 -5.82 5.37 -20.90
C ARG A 468 -4.46 5.01 -20.30
N GLU A 469 -3.73 4.09 -20.92
CA GLU A 469 -2.36 3.80 -20.53
C GLU A 469 -1.41 4.93 -20.97
N ALA A 470 -0.39 5.22 -20.17
CA ALA A 470 0.54 6.33 -20.38
C ALA A 470 1.42 6.19 -21.64
N ASP A 471 1.57 4.98 -22.17
CA ASP A 471 2.35 4.65 -23.37
C ASP A 471 1.50 4.49 -24.63
N ASN A 472 0.19 4.82 -24.57
CA ASN A 472 -0.81 4.64 -25.64
C ASN A 472 -1.08 3.18 -26.04
N THR A 473 -0.82 2.22 -25.16
CA THR A 473 -1.22 0.83 -25.36
C THR A 473 -2.75 0.70 -25.27
N TYR A 474 -3.33 -0.10 -26.16
CA TYR A 474 -4.78 -0.31 -26.24
C TYR A 474 -5.24 -1.62 -25.59
N GLY A 475 -4.34 -2.58 -25.43
CA GLY A 475 -4.60 -3.89 -24.85
C GLY A 475 -3.34 -4.45 -24.18
N PHE A 476 -3.53 -5.23 -23.12
CA PHE A 476 -2.43 -5.87 -22.41
C PHE A 476 -2.82 -7.24 -21.88
N THR A 477 -1.98 -8.25 -22.12
CA THR A 477 -2.18 -9.60 -21.63
C THR A 477 -1.08 -10.02 -20.65
N ARG A 478 -1.52 -10.57 -19.51
CA ARG A 478 -0.68 -11.14 -18.45
C ARG A 478 -1.16 -12.54 -18.11
N SER A 479 -0.24 -13.49 -18.08
CA SER A 479 -0.54 -14.89 -17.81
C SER A 479 0.19 -15.40 -16.58
N ILE A 480 -0.42 -16.34 -15.88
CA ILE A 480 0.17 -17.12 -14.80
C ILE A 480 0.41 -18.52 -15.34
N ALA A 481 1.66 -18.96 -15.31
CA ALA A 481 2.07 -20.25 -15.82
C ALA A 481 2.87 -21.05 -14.78
N ASP A 482 2.86 -22.37 -14.92
CA ASP A 482 3.77 -23.29 -14.26
C ASP A 482 4.92 -23.62 -15.21
N GLU A 483 6.12 -23.12 -14.91
CA GLU A 483 7.32 -23.35 -15.73
C GLU A 483 7.76 -24.83 -15.75
N GLU A 484 7.52 -25.59 -14.68
CA GLU A 484 7.95 -27.00 -14.62
C GLU A 484 7.13 -27.85 -15.59
N SER A 485 5.84 -27.55 -15.72
CA SER A 485 4.92 -28.26 -16.61
C SER A 485 4.69 -27.55 -17.96
N ASN A 486 5.24 -26.35 -18.16
CA ASN A 486 4.95 -25.45 -19.30
C ASN A 486 3.44 -25.25 -19.51
N GLN A 487 2.70 -25.14 -18.42
CA GLN A 487 1.24 -25.06 -18.42
C GLN A 487 0.75 -23.66 -18.06
N MET A 488 -0.14 -23.10 -18.86
CA MET A 488 -0.89 -21.91 -18.50
C MET A 488 -1.99 -22.26 -17.50
N LEU A 489 -2.07 -21.48 -16.42
CA LEU A 489 -3.04 -21.68 -15.33
C LEU A 489 -4.14 -20.62 -15.35
N LYS A 490 -3.78 -19.38 -15.73
CA LYS A 490 -4.72 -18.26 -15.76
C LYS A 490 -4.21 -17.17 -16.69
N SER A 491 -5.10 -16.48 -17.38
CA SER A 491 -4.74 -15.31 -18.19
C SER A 491 -5.66 -14.12 -17.91
N PHE A 492 -5.09 -12.92 -17.96
CA PHE A 492 -5.74 -11.65 -17.72
C PHE A 492 -5.48 -10.74 -18.92
N ILE A 493 -6.54 -10.35 -19.59
CA ILE A 493 -6.54 -9.40 -20.70
C ILE A 493 -7.14 -8.10 -20.18
N THR A 494 -6.44 -6.99 -20.34
CA THR A 494 -6.95 -5.65 -20.04
C THR A 494 -7.08 -4.88 -21.33
N ILE A 495 -8.27 -4.36 -21.63
CA ILE A 495 -8.53 -3.50 -22.79
C ILE A 495 -8.70 -2.07 -22.28
N TYR A 496 -7.83 -1.16 -22.72
CA TYR A 496 -7.84 0.23 -22.30
C TYR A 496 -8.71 1.09 -23.22
N ASN A 497 -9.16 2.24 -22.71
CA ASN A 497 -9.92 3.24 -23.47
C ASN A 497 -11.15 2.62 -24.19
N ALA A 498 -11.75 1.58 -23.60
CA ALA A 498 -12.74 0.71 -24.24
C ALA A 498 -14.06 1.43 -24.61
N ASP A 499 -14.33 2.58 -23.99
CA ASP A 499 -15.44 3.48 -24.25
C ASP A 499 -15.29 4.22 -25.60
N ASN A 500 -14.06 4.52 -25.99
CA ASN A 500 -13.73 5.33 -27.17
C ASN A 500 -13.38 4.51 -28.41
N LEU A 501 -13.10 3.21 -28.27
CA LEU A 501 -12.83 2.31 -29.41
C LEU A 501 -14.09 2.11 -30.25
N ASN A 502 -13.97 2.06 -31.57
CA ASN A 502 -15.07 1.58 -32.42
C ASN A 502 -15.16 0.04 -32.39
N GLN A 503 -16.21 -0.55 -32.96
CA GLN A 503 -16.43 -2.00 -32.91
C GLN A 503 -15.34 -2.81 -33.62
N VAL A 504 -14.81 -2.28 -34.73
CA VAL A 504 -13.74 -2.93 -35.50
C VAL A 504 -12.45 -2.92 -34.68
N GLU A 505 -12.14 -1.79 -34.05
CA GLU A 505 -10.95 -1.65 -33.20
C GLU A 505 -11.04 -2.52 -31.96
N LEU A 506 -12.19 -2.54 -31.29
CA LEU A 506 -12.40 -3.37 -30.12
C LEU A 506 -12.27 -4.86 -30.45
N ALA A 507 -12.90 -5.32 -31.55
CA ALA A 507 -12.76 -6.71 -32.00
C ALA A 507 -11.30 -7.05 -32.32
N ALA A 508 -10.59 -6.13 -32.96
CA ALA A 508 -9.20 -6.30 -33.35
C ALA A 508 -8.27 -6.48 -32.16
N ILE A 509 -8.35 -5.57 -31.18
CA ILE A 509 -7.54 -5.63 -29.96
C ILE A 509 -7.86 -6.90 -29.18
N VAL A 510 -9.15 -7.24 -29.03
CA VAL A 510 -9.56 -8.47 -28.35
C VAL A 510 -8.97 -9.70 -29.02
N ARG A 511 -8.99 -9.80 -30.35
CA ARG A 511 -8.39 -10.95 -31.05
C ARG A 511 -6.89 -11.06 -30.80
N HIS A 512 -6.18 -9.94 -30.84
CA HIS A 512 -4.74 -9.88 -30.59
C HIS A 512 -4.40 -10.33 -29.15
N GLU A 513 -5.01 -9.69 -28.15
CA GLU A 513 -4.79 -10.03 -26.74
C GLU A 513 -5.23 -11.46 -26.41
N PHE A 514 -6.30 -11.94 -27.03
CA PHE A 514 -6.73 -13.32 -26.86
C PHE A 514 -5.74 -14.32 -27.49
N GLY A 515 -5.05 -13.93 -28.57
CA GLY A 515 -3.93 -14.71 -29.12
C GLY A 515 -2.80 -14.87 -28.10
N HIS A 516 -2.43 -13.80 -27.40
CA HIS A 516 -1.50 -13.86 -26.27
C HIS A 516 -2.00 -14.76 -25.13
N ALA A 517 -3.29 -14.67 -24.79
CA ALA A 517 -3.90 -15.54 -23.78
C ALA A 517 -3.94 -17.03 -24.19
N LEU A 518 -3.78 -17.34 -25.48
CA LEU A 518 -3.63 -18.70 -26.00
C LEU A 518 -2.17 -19.16 -26.07
N GLY A 519 -1.21 -18.26 -25.79
CA GLY A 519 0.22 -18.52 -25.74
C GLY A 519 1.01 -18.00 -26.95
N LEU A 520 0.39 -17.26 -27.88
CA LEU A 520 1.11 -16.70 -29.03
C LEU A 520 2.02 -15.55 -28.63
N ALA A 521 3.19 -15.51 -29.26
CA ALA A 521 4.09 -14.36 -29.24
C ALA A 521 3.72 -13.37 -30.34
N HIS A 522 4.39 -12.21 -30.36
CA HIS A 522 4.25 -11.28 -31.45
C HIS A 522 4.76 -11.85 -32.78
N SER A 523 4.11 -11.44 -33.86
CA SER A 523 4.55 -11.65 -35.22
C SER A 523 5.58 -10.61 -35.64
N THR A 524 6.49 -11.04 -36.51
CA THR A 524 7.45 -10.15 -37.19
C THR A 524 6.88 -9.51 -38.46
N ASP A 525 5.73 -9.99 -38.92
CA ASP A 525 5.02 -9.47 -40.08
C ASP A 525 4.09 -8.32 -39.68
N SER A 526 4.22 -7.15 -40.34
CA SER A 526 3.44 -5.94 -40.02
C SER A 526 1.95 -6.04 -40.31
N GLU A 527 1.57 -7.05 -41.09
CA GLU A 527 0.22 -7.22 -41.60
C GLU A 527 -0.52 -8.39 -40.93
N ASP A 528 0.12 -9.05 -39.96
CA ASP A 528 -0.45 -10.15 -39.21
C ASP A 528 -1.19 -9.66 -37.95
N LEU A 529 -2.18 -10.43 -37.50
CA LEU A 529 -2.97 -10.12 -36.31
C LEU A 529 -2.08 -9.90 -35.09
N MET A 530 -1.01 -10.71 -34.93
CA MET A 530 -0.14 -10.68 -33.76
C MET A 530 1.01 -9.67 -33.88
N TYR A 531 0.98 -8.74 -34.84
CA TYR A 531 1.99 -7.68 -34.93
C TYR A 531 1.89 -6.68 -33.75
N PRO A 532 3.01 -6.26 -33.13
CA PRO A 532 3.01 -5.36 -31.96
C PRO A 532 2.38 -3.98 -32.19
N ILE A 533 2.28 -3.52 -33.44
CA ILE A 533 1.71 -2.21 -33.76
C ILE A 533 0.30 -2.41 -34.29
N PHE A 534 -0.66 -1.77 -33.62
CA PHE A 534 -2.07 -1.94 -33.91
C PHE A 534 -2.47 -1.40 -35.31
N HIS A 535 -3.02 -2.29 -36.16
CA HIS A 535 -3.62 -1.97 -37.45
C HIS A 535 -5.02 -2.60 -37.59
N SER A 536 -6.07 -1.78 -37.52
CA SER A 536 -7.47 -2.27 -37.55
C SER A 536 -7.91 -2.92 -38.87
N THR A 537 -7.17 -2.71 -39.97
CA THR A 537 -7.48 -3.23 -41.30
C THR A 537 -7.13 -4.71 -41.50
N HIS A 538 -6.27 -5.28 -40.63
CA HIS A 538 -5.74 -6.64 -40.79
C HIS A 538 -6.05 -7.55 -39.60
N ALA A 539 -7.03 -7.19 -38.78
CA ALA A 539 -7.30 -7.84 -37.50
C ALA A 539 -8.21 -9.07 -37.61
N VAL A 540 -7.78 -10.04 -38.42
CA VAL A 540 -8.43 -11.33 -38.65
C VAL A 540 -7.42 -12.45 -38.42
N ILE A 541 -7.86 -13.58 -37.89
CA ILE A 541 -6.95 -14.69 -37.55
C ILE A 541 -6.52 -15.37 -38.85
N SER A 542 -5.20 -15.41 -39.07
CA SER A 542 -4.57 -15.87 -40.29
C SER A 542 -4.16 -17.35 -40.21
N GLU A 543 -3.78 -17.92 -41.35
CA GLU A 543 -3.15 -19.25 -41.38
C GLU A 543 -1.80 -19.25 -40.64
N CYS A 544 -1.09 -18.12 -40.62
CA CYS A 544 0.17 -18.00 -39.88
C CYS A 544 -0.05 -18.12 -38.37
N ASP A 545 -1.07 -17.43 -37.84
CA ASP A 545 -1.46 -17.54 -36.44
C ASP A 545 -1.78 -18.99 -36.05
N LEU A 546 -2.50 -19.70 -36.93
CA LEU A 546 -2.86 -21.10 -36.74
C LEU A 546 -1.65 -22.03 -36.80
N ASP A 547 -0.73 -21.83 -37.74
CA ASP A 547 0.51 -22.61 -37.82
C ASP A 547 1.41 -22.37 -36.60
N ALA A 548 1.39 -21.17 -36.03
CA ALA A 548 2.06 -20.85 -34.78
C ALA A 548 1.44 -21.60 -33.59
N ILE A 549 0.10 -21.62 -33.48
CA ILE A 549 -0.60 -22.44 -32.47
C ILE A 549 -0.25 -23.93 -32.66
N VAL A 550 -0.28 -24.44 -33.89
CA VAL A 550 0.05 -25.86 -34.16
C VAL A 550 1.48 -26.15 -33.72
N SER A 551 2.43 -25.28 -34.04
CA SER A 551 3.84 -25.45 -33.66
C SER A 551 4.00 -25.44 -32.13
N LEU A 552 3.33 -24.50 -31.46
CA LEU A 552 3.33 -24.38 -30.00
C LEU A 552 2.79 -25.65 -29.32
N TYR A 553 1.64 -26.16 -29.76
CA TYR A 553 1.01 -27.38 -29.22
C TYR A 553 1.59 -28.69 -29.81
N ASN A 554 2.64 -28.59 -30.62
CA ASN A 554 3.51 -29.71 -31.01
C ASN A 554 4.85 -29.68 -30.25
N GLY A 555 4.98 -28.82 -29.24
CA GLY A 555 6.16 -28.73 -28.38
C GLY A 555 7.33 -27.97 -28.99
N VAL A 556 7.12 -27.19 -30.06
CA VAL A 556 8.13 -26.30 -30.62
C VAL A 556 8.29 -25.05 -29.75
N LYS A 557 9.54 -24.71 -29.44
CA LYS A 557 9.91 -23.63 -28.52
C LYS A 557 10.37 -22.39 -29.28
N ASP A 558 9.44 -21.73 -29.95
CA ASP A 558 9.72 -20.49 -30.68
C ASP A 558 9.29 -19.26 -29.87
N THR A 559 10.10 -18.20 -29.93
CA THR A 559 9.88 -16.94 -29.19
C THR A 559 9.22 -15.85 -30.01
N GLU A 560 8.94 -16.11 -31.29
CA GLU A 560 8.36 -15.19 -32.26
C GLU A 560 7.49 -15.98 -33.24
N VAL A 561 6.40 -15.37 -33.72
CA VAL A 561 5.61 -15.92 -34.83
C VAL A 561 6.30 -15.53 -36.13
N VAL A 562 6.88 -16.52 -36.82
CA VAL A 562 7.58 -16.31 -38.09
C VAL A 562 6.65 -16.65 -39.25
N CYS A 563 5.93 -15.65 -39.74
CA CYS A 563 5.16 -15.76 -40.96
C CYS A 563 6.09 -15.75 -42.18
N ARG A 564 6.10 -16.84 -42.95
CA ARG A 564 6.78 -16.88 -44.26
C ARG A 564 5.72 -16.75 -45.34
N HIS A 565 5.75 -15.64 -46.07
CA HIS A 565 4.94 -15.45 -47.28
C HIS A 565 5.50 -16.21 -48.48
#